data_AF-A0A7U6KNF7-F1
#
_entry.id   AF-A0A7U6KNF7-F1
#
_cell.length_a   1.000
_cell.length_b   1.000
_cell.length_c   1.000
_cell.angle_alpha   90.00
_cell.angle_beta   90.00
_cell.angle_gamma   90.00
#
_symmetry.space_group_name_H-M   'P 1'
#
loop_
_entity.id
_entity.type
_entity.pdbx_description
1 polymer ?
#
loop_
_entity_poly.entity_id
_entity_poly.type
_entity_poly.pdbx_seq_one_letter_code
_entity_poly.pdbx_strand_id
1 'polypeptide(L)'
;MLGTGVMIGAGIFALTGQMAQMTGSLFPLAFLAAAIVVSFSAYSYIKISNAYPSAGGVAMYLHQAYGDRLPTGFNAMLMYFSMVIAQSFLARTFGSYTMQLFGGDDSGRMVSILGAALILAAFFINLLGNRWIQGLHRLSVL
;
A
#
# COMPACT_ATOMS: atom_id res chain seq x y z
N MET A 1 14.01 -0.86 1.39
CA MET A 1 13.17 -0.22 2.41
C MET A 1 11.98 0.52 1.76
N LEU A 2 11.11 -0.19 1.06
CA LEU A 2 9.93 0.43 0.41
C LEU A 2 8.74 0.61 1.37
N GLY A 3 8.72 -0.08 2.51
CA GLY A 3 7.56 -0.13 3.41
C GLY A 3 7.34 1.11 4.29
N THR A 4 8.40 1.81 4.70
CA THR A 4 8.29 2.94 5.64
C THR A 4 7.55 4.13 5.05
N GLY A 5 7.83 4.47 3.79
CA GLY A 5 7.15 5.57 3.09
C GLY A 5 5.65 5.31 2.90
N VAL A 6 5.29 4.08 2.53
CA VAL A 6 3.88 3.67 2.39
C VAL A 6 3.18 3.68 3.74
N MET A 7 3.81 3.18 4.81
CA MET A 7 3.22 3.17 6.16
C MET A 7 2.96 4.56 6.71
N ILE A 8 3.90 5.50 6.53
CA ILE A 8 3.72 6.88 7.01
C ILE A 8 2.64 7.60 6.20
N GLY A 9 2.72 7.58 4.87
CA GLY A 9 1.76 8.29 4.01
C GLY A 9 0.34 7.74 4.13
N ALA A 10 0.19 6.41 4.09
CA ALA A 10 -1.11 5.75 4.13
C ALA A 10 -1.68 5.62 5.55
N GLY A 11 -0.86 5.16 6.49
CA GLY A 11 -1.31 4.85 7.85
C GLY A 11 -1.54 6.10 8.68
N ILE A 12 -0.52 6.96 8.74
CA ILE A 12 -0.56 8.11 9.67
C ILE A 12 -1.41 9.23 9.10
N PHE A 13 -1.20 9.62 7.84
CA PHE A 13 -1.90 10.81 7.33
C PHE A 13 -3.29 10.49 6.78
N ALA A 14 -3.46 9.41 6.01
CA ALA A 14 -4.75 9.08 5.41
C ALA A 14 -5.72 8.39 6.38
N LEU A 15 -5.29 7.33 7.07
CA LEU A 15 -6.20 6.51 7.89
C LEU A 15 -6.49 7.13 9.27
N THR A 16 -5.48 7.71 9.92
CA THR A 16 -5.62 8.22 11.29
C THR A 16 -6.68 9.33 11.39
N GLY A 17 -6.75 10.24 10.42
CA GLY A 17 -7.70 11.34 10.46
C GLY A 17 -9.16 10.88 10.39
N GLN A 18 -9.49 9.97 9.47
CA GLN A 18 -10.85 9.42 9.35
C GLN A 18 -11.21 8.53 10.55
N MET A 19 -10.28 7.69 11.00
CA MET A 19 -10.52 6.79 12.13
C MET A 19 -10.64 7.55 13.45
N ALA A 20 -9.90 8.65 13.64
CA ALA A 20 -10.02 9.51 14.81
C ALA A 20 -11.40 10.19 14.87
N GLN A 21 -11.94 10.64 13.72
CA GLN A 21 -13.31 11.19 13.66
C GLN A 21 -14.37 10.15 14.03
N MET A 22 -14.21 8.89 13.60
CA MET A 22 -15.17 7.82 13.89
C MET A 22 -15.07 7.29 15.33
N THR A 23 -13.85 7.22 15.89
CA THR A 23 -13.58 6.51 17.16
C THR A 23 -13.46 7.48 18.35
N GLY A 24 -13.29 8.78 18.09
CA GLY A 24 -13.18 9.80 19.12
C GLY A 24 -12.03 9.53 20.11
N SER A 25 -12.33 9.62 21.41
CA SER A 25 -11.33 9.44 22.49
C SER A 25 -10.77 8.02 22.59
N LEU A 26 -11.43 7.02 22.01
CA LEU A 26 -10.98 5.62 22.03
C LEU A 26 -9.95 5.31 20.94
N PHE A 27 -9.69 6.25 20.03
CA PHE A 27 -8.74 6.08 18.93
C PHE A 27 -7.34 5.57 19.37
N PRO A 28 -6.70 6.12 20.43
CA PRO A 28 -5.38 5.63 20.86
C PRO A 28 -5.40 4.15 21.30
N LEU A 29 -6.48 3.72 21.95
CA LEU A 29 -6.62 2.32 22.40
C LEU A 29 -6.80 1.38 21.21
N ALA A 30 -7.62 1.77 20.22
CA ALA A 30 -7.79 1.01 18.99
C ALA A 30 -6.47 0.91 18.20
N PHE A 31 -5.69 2.00 18.17
CA PHE A 31 -4.37 2.03 17.52
C PHE A 31 -3.38 1.09 18.22
N LEU A 32 -3.34 1.07 19.56
CA LEU A 32 -2.52 0.14 20.33
C LEU A 32 -2.91 -1.33 20.08
N ALA A 33 -4.22 -1.62 20.05
CA ALA A 33 -4.70 -2.96 19.72
C ALA A 33 -4.26 -3.39 18.32
N ALA A 34 -4.38 -2.51 17.32
CA ALA A 34 -3.91 -2.76 15.97
C ALA A 34 -2.39 -2.99 15.92
N ALA A 35 -1.60 -2.21 16.68
CA ALA A 35 -0.16 -2.36 16.77
C ALA A 35 0.24 -3.74 17.33
N ILE A 36 -0.45 -4.23 18.36
CA ILE A 36 -0.24 -5.58 18.90
C ILE A 36 -0.50 -6.63 17.83
N VAL A 37 -1.63 -6.56 17.13
CA VAL A 37 -1.96 -7.52 16.06
C VAL A 37 -0.91 -7.51 14.95
N VAL A 38 -0.52 -6.33 14.47
CA VAL A 38 0.48 -6.17 13.40
C VAL A 38 1.86 -6.68 13.83
N SER A 39 2.21 -6.58 15.12
CA SER A 39 3.50 -7.06 15.63
C SER A 39 3.69 -8.57 15.48
N PHE A 40 2.63 -9.37 15.61
CA PHE A 40 2.68 -10.82 15.32
C PHE A 40 2.95 -11.11 13.84
N SER A 41 2.32 -10.35 12.94
CA SER A 41 2.57 -10.46 11.50
C SER A 41 4.00 -10.05 11.15
N ALA A 42 4.48 -8.95 11.72
CA ALA A 42 5.85 -8.47 11.53
C ALA A 42 6.88 -9.50 12.01
N TYR A 43 6.66 -10.12 13.18
CA TYR A 43 7.53 -11.17 13.71
C TYR A 43 7.60 -12.39 12.77
N SER A 44 6.45 -12.85 12.29
CA SER A 44 6.37 -13.96 11.34
C SER A 44 7.13 -13.65 10.05
N TYR A 45 7.00 -12.42 9.56
CA TYR A 45 7.66 -11.94 8.35
C TYR A 45 9.18 -11.86 8.52
N ILE A 46 9.66 -11.35 9.65
CA ILE A 46 11.08 -11.29 9.99
C ILE A 46 11.69 -12.70 10.03
N LYS A 47 11.00 -13.65 10.68
CA LYS A 47 11.49 -15.03 10.79
C LYS A 47 11.62 -15.71 9.41
N ILE A 48 10.62 -15.55 8.55
CA ILE A 48 10.65 -16.10 7.18
C ILE A 48 11.72 -15.39 6.33
N SER A 49 11.80 -14.06 6.41
CA SER A 49 12.77 -13.28 5.64
C SER A 49 14.23 -13.62 6.00
N ASN A 50 14.50 -13.94 7.27
CA ASN A 50 15.83 -14.37 7.71
C ASN A 50 16.14 -15.82 7.32
N ALA A 51 15.14 -16.71 7.33
CA ALA A 51 15.32 -18.10 6.95
C ALA A 51 15.50 -18.28 5.43
N TYR A 52 14.80 -17.47 4.63
CA TYR A 52 14.79 -17.56 3.18
C TYR A 52 15.04 -16.19 2.54
N PRO A 53 16.29 -15.70 2.55
CA PRO A 53 16.64 -14.47 1.86
C PRO A 53 16.43 -14.67 0.35
N SER A 54 15.37 -14.05 -0.18
CA SER A 54 15.01 -14.17 -1.59
C SER A 54 14.76 -12.80 -2.22
N ALA A 55 15.17 -12.66 -3.48
CA ALA A 55 14.89 -11.49 -4.32
C ALA A 55 13.46 -11.50 -4.90
N GLY A 56 12.69 -12.59 -4.74
CA GLY A 56 11.36 -12.76 -5.35
C GLY A 56 10.20 -12.06 -4.63
N GLY A 57 10.45 -11.38 -3.52
CA GLY A 57 9.42 -10.65 -2.76
C GLY A 57 8.41 -11.57 -2.05
N VAL A 58 7.25 -11.00 -1.67
CA VAL A 58 6.29 -11.66 -0.75
C VAL A 58 5.67 -12.93 -1.33
N ALA A 59 5.48 -12.98 -2.66
CA ALA A 59 4.95 -14.17 -3.33
C ALA A 59 5.91 -15.37 -3.21
N MET A 60 7.21 -15.11 -3.14
CA MET A 60 8.21 -16.16 -2.93
C MET A 60 8.12 -16.76 -1.52
N TYR A 61 7.80 -15.96 -0.51
CA TYR A 61 7.57 -16.47 0.85
C TYR A 61 6.35 -17.39 0.91
N LEU A 62 5.32 -17.08 0.13
CA LEU A 62 4.15 -17.92 -0.02
C LEU A 62 4.48 -19.25 -0.69
N HIS A 63 5.24 -19.22 -1.77
CA HIS A 63 5.71 -20.44 -2.42
C HIS A 63 6.64 -21.24 -1.49
N GLN A 64 7.51 -20.60 -0.72
CA GLN A 64 8.39 -21.32 0.22
C GLN A 64 7.61 -21.98 1.37
N ALA A 65 6.50 -21.36 1.81
CA ALA A 65 5.66 -21.90 2.87
C ALA A 65 4.73 -23.03 2.40
N TYR A 66 4.16 -22.93 1.19
CA TYR A 66 3.10 -23.82 0.71
C TYR A 66 3.48 -24.71 -0.50
N GLY A 67 4.61 -24.42 -1.15
CA GLY A 67 5.12 -25.10 -2.36
C GLY A 67 4.40 -24.69 -3.64
N ASP A 68 4.56 -25.47 -4.71
CA ASP A 68 3.84 -25.31 -5.98
C ASP A 68 2.43 -25.89 -5.95
N ARG A 69 1.64 -25.50 -4.95
CA ARG A 69 0.28 -26.00 -4.74
C ARG A 69 -0.74 -24.89 -4.97
N LEU A 70 -1.97 -25.28 -5.27
CA LEU A 70 -3.12 -24.37 -5.43
C LEU A 70 -3.26 -23.31 -4.31
N PRO A 71 -3.03 -23.63 -3.01
CA PRO A 71 -3.10 -22.63 -1.94
C PRO A 71 -2.13 -21.46 -2.12
N THR A 72 -0.95 -21.70 -2.69
CA THR A 72 0.05 -20.66 -2.96
C THR A 72 -0.47 -19.64 -3.95
N GLY A 73 -1.00 -20.11 -5.08
CA GLY A 73 -1.58 -19.25 -6.11
C GLY A 73 -2.79 -18.48 -5.58
N PHE A 74 -3.68 -19.16 -4.86
CA PHE A 74 -4.86 -18.54 -4.27
C PHE A 74 -4.49 -17.43 -3.27
N ASN A 75 -3.57 -17.70 -2.34
CA ASN A 75 -3.18 -16.69 -1.35
C ASN A 75 -2.33 -15.56 -1.96
N ALA A 76 -1.56 -15.83 -3.01
CA ALA A 76 -0.92 -14.77 -3.80
C ALA A 76 -1.94 -13.86 -4.48
N MET A 77 -3.04 -14.41 -5.01
CA MET A 77 -4.15 -13.61 -5.55
C MET A 77 -4.84 -12.78 -4.48
N LEU A 78 -5.14 -13.35 -3.30
CA LEU A 78 -5.70 -12.60 -2.17
C LEU A 78 -4.81 -11.43 -1.77
N MET A 79 -3.49 -11.63 -1.77
CA MET A 79 -2.53 -10.57 -1.49
C MET A 79 -2.54 -9.49 -2.58
N TYR A 80 -2.65 -9.86 -3.86
CA TYR A 80 -2.82 -8.91 -4.96
C TYR A 80 -4.08 -8.07 -4.80
N PHE A 81 -5.23 -8.70 -4.53
CA PHE A 81 -6.48 -7.98 -4.28
C PHE A 81 -6.39 -7.04 -3.07
N SER A 82 -5.76 -7.50 -1.99
CA SER A 82 -5.51 -6.67 -0.80
C SER A 82 -4.70 -5.41 -1.16
N MET A 83 -3.66 -5.54 -1.99
CA MET A 83 -2.90 -4.39 -2.48
C MET A 83 -3.77 -3.43 -3.30
N VAL A 84 -4.58 -3.94 -4.23
CA VAL A 84 -5.47 -3.11 -5.07
C VAL A 84 -6.47 -2.34 -4.19
N ILE A 85 -7.05 -3.00 -3.19
CA ILE A 85 -7.98 -2.36 -2.24
C ILE A 85 -7.25 -1.28 -1.45
N ALA A 86 -6.05 -1.55 -0.95
CA ALA A 86 -5.25 -0.57 -0.20
C ALA A 86 -4.92 0.68 -1.04
N GLN A 87 -4.52 0.51 -2.30
CA GLN A 87 -4.26 1.64 -3.20
C GLN A 87 -5.54 2.40 -3.55
N SER A 88 -6.66 1.71 -3.74
CA SER A 88 -7.97 2.34 -4.00
C SER A 88 -8.44 3.17 -2.81
N PHE A 89 -8.26 2.63 -1.59
CA PHE A 89 -8.56 3.36 -0.36
C PHE A 89 -7.72 4.63 -0.26
N LEU A 90 -6.40 4.53 -0.51
CA LEU A 90 -5.50 5.68 -0.49
C LEU A 90 -5.88 6.78 -1.47
N ALA A 91 -6.20 6.39 -2.71
CA ALA A 91 -6.65 7.32 -3.74
C ALA A 91 -7.94 8.04 -3.34
N ARG A 92 -8.88 7.32 -2.71
CA ARG A 92 -10.12 7.92 -2.19
C ARG A 92 -9.85 8.88 -1.05
N THR A 93 -8.97 8.55 -0.11
CA THR A 93 -8.60 9.46 0.98
C THR A 93 -7.92 10.72 0.46
N PHE A 94 -7.04 10.60 -0.53
CA PHE A 94 -6.46 11.75 -1.21
C PHE A 94 -7.54 12.67 -1.81
N GLY A 95 -8.50 12.10 -2.55
CA GLY A 95 -9.60 12.86 -3.12
C GLY A 95 -10.46 13.55 -2.04
N SER A 96 -10.71 12.87 -0.92
CA SER A 96 -11.48 13.42 0.20
C SER A 96 -10.77 14.60 0.86
N TYR A 97 -9.48 14.48 1.17
CA TYR A 97 -8.70 15.58 1.74
C TYR A 97 -8.52 16.75 0.78
N THR A 98 -8.35 16.46 -0.51
CA THR A 98 -8.29 17.51 -1.52
C THR A 98 -9.60 18.29 -1.57
N MET A 99 -10.75 17.61 -1.58
CA MET A 99 -12.05 18.27 -1.59
C MET A 99 -12.35 19.05 -0.31
N GLN A 100 -11.87 18.62 0.85
CA GLN A 100 -12.00 19.40 2.09
C GLN A 100 -11.38 20.80 1.99
N LEU A 101 -10.32 20.97 1.20
CA LEU A 101 -9.71 22.29 0.97
C LEU A 101 -10.60 23.22 0.12
N PHE A 102 -11.50 22.67 -0.69
CA PHE A 102 -12.38 23.40 -1.59
C PHE A 102 -13.83 23.52 -1.07
N GLY A 103 -14.07 23.22 0.21
CA GLY A 103 -15.40 23.31 0.83
C GLY A 103 -16.20 22.01 0.85
N GLY A 104 -15.60 20.89 0.47
CA GLY A 104 -16.21 19.55 0.53
C GLY A 104 -16.83 19.07 -0.78
N ASP A 105 -17.30 17.81 -0.79
CA ASP A 105 -18.02 17.19 -1.91
C ASP A 105 -19.13 16.27 -1.35
N ASP A 106 -20.35 16.79 -1.29
CA ASP A 106 -21.52 16.03 -0.80
C ASP A 106 -21.88 14.85 -1.71
N SER A 107 -21.55 14.94 -3.00
CA SER A 107 -21.87 13.92 -4.00
C SER A 107 -20.88 12.75 -4.01
N GLY A 108 -19.68 12.93 -3.46
CA GLY A 108 -18.56 11.99 -3.52
C GLY A 108 -18.03 11.69 -4.93
N ARG A 109 -18.56 12.36 -5.96
CA ARG A 109 -18.19 12.17 -7.36
C ARG A 109 -16.81 12.75 -7.64
N MET A 110 -16.52 13.93 -7.11
CA MET A 110 -15.23 14.59 -7.28
C MET A 110 -14.13 13.83 -6.53
N VAL A 111 -14.44 13.30 -5.34
CA VAL A 111 -13.52 12.42 -4.60
C VAL A 111 -13.12 11.20 -5.45
N SER A 112 -14.08 10.56 -6.11
CA SER A 112 -13.82 9.40 -6.98
C SER A 112 -13.02 9.76 -8.23
N ILE A 113 -13.35 10.89 -8.86
CA ILE A 113 -12.63 11.40 -10.05
C ILE A 113 -11.17 11.72 -9.71
N LEU A 114 -10.93 12.45 -8.61
CA LEU A 114 -9.58 12.81 -8.16
C LEU A 114 -8.77 11.56 -7.78
N GLY A 115 -9.39 10.58 -7.11
CA GLY A 115 -8.75 9.31 -6.80
C GLY A 115 -8.35 8.54 -8.07
N ALA A 116 -9.26 8.40 -9.03
CA ALA A 116 -8.97 7.75 -10.30
C ALA A 116 -7.87 8.49 -11.10
N ALA A 117 -7.92 9.82 -11.13
CA ALA A 117 -6.92 10.66 -11.78
C ALA A 117 -5.54 10.48 -11.14
N LEU A 118 -5.46 10.38 -9.80
CA LEU A 118 -4.21 10.12 -9.09
C LEU A 118 -3.62 8.75 -9.46
N ILE A 119 -4.44 7.70 -9.49
CA ILE A 119 -3.99 6.35 -9.88
C ILE A 119 -3.49 6.35 -11.32
N LEU A 120 -4.22 6.99 -12.24
CA LEU A 120 -3.81 7.11 -13.64
C LEU A 120 -2.49 7.88 -13.77
N ALA A 121 -2.35 9.02 -13.08
CA ALA A 121 -1.11 9.79 -13.07
C ALA A 121 0.07 8.96 -12.55
N ALA A 122 -0.11 8.26 -11.41
CA ALA A 122 0.91 7.37 -10.86
C ALA A 122 1.26 6.23 -11.82
N PHE A 123 0.28 5.65 -12.51
CA PHE A 123 0.49 4.63 -13.53
C PHE A 123 1.33 5.16 -14.70
N PHE A 124 1.00 6.33 -15.24
CA PHE A 124 1.78 6.96 -16.31
C PHE A 124 3.22 7.25 -15.85
N ILE A 125 3.41 7.78 -14.64
CA ILE A 125 4.74 8.03 -14.07
C ILE A 125 5.54 6.72 -13.97
N ASN A 126 4.92 5.64 -13.49
CA ASN A 126 5.56 4.32 -13.41
C ASN A 126 5.97 3.78 -14.79
N LEU A 127 5.14 4.00 -15.82
CA LEU A 127 5.48 3.62 -17.20
C LEU A 127 6.64 4.43 -17.77
N LEU A 128 6.64 5.75 -17.54
CA LEU A 128 7.67 6.68 -18.03
C LEU A 128 9.02 6.41 -17.36
N GLY A 129 9.04 6.21 -16.03
CA GLY A 129 10.26 5.98 -15.27
C GLY A 129 11.09 4.78 -15.76
N ASN A 130 10.42 3.74 -16.27
CA ASN A 130 11.11 2.55 -16.79
C ASN A 130 11.90 2.84 -18.08
N ARG A 131 11.51 3.86 -18.86
CA ARG A 131 12.21 4.27 -20.09
C ARG A 131 13.42 5.17 -19.82
N TRP A 132 13.34 6.04 -18.82
CA TRP A 132 14.43 6.97 -18.47
C TRP A 132 15.60 6.24 -17.78
N ILE A 133 15.32 5.25 -16.93
CA ILE A 133 16.35 4.48 -16.22
C ILE A 133 17.14 3.60 -17.21
N GLN A 134 16.48 3.04 -18.23
CA GLN A 134 17.15 2.23 -19.26
C GLN A 134 18.07 3.08 -20.17
N GLY A 135 17.73 4.36 -20.39
CA GLY A 135 18.56 5.28 -21.19
C GLY A 135 19.89 5.65 -20.51
N LEU A 136 19.88 5.81 -19.17
CA LEU A 136 21.08 6.15 -18.40
C LEU A 136 22.09 4.99 -18.31
N HIS A 137 21.62 3.74 -18.22
CA HIS A 137 22.50 2.56 -18.22
C HIS A 137 23.29 2.37 -19.52
N ARG A 138 22.82 2.90 -20.66
CA ARG A 138 23.56 2.86 -21.93
C ARG A 138 24.66 3.92 -22.04
N LEU A 139 24.58 5.01 -21.27
CA LEU A 139 25.57 6.09 -21.28
C LEU A 139 26.70 5.88 -20.26
N SER A 140 26.50 5.07 -19.22
CA SER A 140 27.52 4.78 -18.20
C SER A 140 28.45 3.61 -18.55
N VAL A 141 28.28 3.00 -19.73
CA VAL A 141 29.09 1.87 -20.24
C VAL A 141 29.84 2.25 -21.53
N LEU A 142 29.85 3.54 -21.89
CA LEU A 142 30.72 4.16 -22.90
C LEU A 142 31.64 5.17 -22.21
#